data_AF-A0A401PIX5-F1
#
_entry.id   AF-A0A401PIX5-F1
#
_cell.length_a   1.000
_cell.length_b   1.000
_cell.length_c   1.000
_cell.angle_alpha   90.00
_cell.angle_beta   90.00
_cell.angle_gamma   90.00
#
_symmetry.space_group_name_H-M   'P 1'
#
loop_
_entity.id
_entity.type
_entity.pdbx_description
1 polymer ?
#
loop_
_entity_poly.entity_id
_entity_poly.type
_entity_poly.pdbx_seq_one_letter_code
_entity_poly.pdbx_strand_id
1 'polypeptide(L)'
;MAHIIKRAVEKAEDSESLNIAIYVAQDCTVYKGFVLNLCETPLKGGTIPGCDWKSIMLLVSAQLGGENLNPVYMQCVKEILKLECCIGIIGGKPKHSLNFTGFQDDFLLCLDPHYCQPVVDVTKPDFLLESFHCISSKKLSFTKMDPRCTIRFYAQTKENFENLCKNVTMVLSSSSLKKITLFSLLQVAVLRIMA
;
A
#
# COMPACT_ATOMS: atom_id res chain seq x y z
N MET A 1 4.68 8.17 8.26
CA MET A 1 5.19 7.85 6.91
C MET A 1 4.13 8.04 5.83
N ALA A 2 2.98 7.34 5.86
CA ALA A 2 1.98 7.38 4.77
C ALA A 2 1.55 8.80 4.32
N HIS A 3 1.25 9.69 5.27
CA HIS A 3 0.91 11.09 4.96
C HIS A 3 2.07 11.90 4.36
N ILE A 4 3.31 11.55 4.69
CA ILE A 4 4.50 12.21 4.12
C ILE A 4 4.63 11.81 2.66
N ILE A 5 4.49 10.53 2.33
CA ILE A 5 4.49 10.04 0.95
C ILE A 5 3.39 10.73 0.14
N LYS A 6 2.17 10.79 0.68
CA LYS A 6 1.05 11.51 0.05
C LYS A 6 1.42 12.97 -0.28
N ARG A 7 1.91 13.72 0.71
CA ARG A 7 2.31 15.13 0.52
C ARG A 7 3.48 15.29 -0.45
N ALA A 8 4.42 14.35 -0.47
CA ALA A 8 5.56 14.39 -1.38
C ALA A 8 5.10 14.23 -2.83
N VAL A 9 4.20 13.28 -3.10
CA VAL A 9 3.63 13.09 -4.44
C VAL A 9 2.79 14.31 -4.86
N GLU A 10 1.97 14.86 -3.97
CA GLU A 10 1.17 16.07 -4.25
C GLU A 10 2.01 17.32 -4.55
N LYS A 11 3.27 17.37 -4.07
CA LYS A 11 4.18 18.51 -4.23
C LYS A 11 5.25 18.30 -5.31
N ALA A 12 5.35 17.10 -5.89
CA ALA A 12 6.32 16.84 -6.93
C ALA A 12 6.02 17.73 -8.14
N GLU A 13 7.05 18.37 -8.70
CA GLU A 13 6.93 19.20 -9.91
C GLU A 13 6.35 18.38 -11.08
N ASP A 14 6.69 17.10 -11.12
CA ASP A 14 6.20 16.08 -12.05
C ASP A 14 4.93 15.34 -11.58
N SER A 15 4.18 15.85 -10.60
CA SER A 15 2.99 15.15 -10.11
C SER A 15 1.94 14.93 -11.19
N GLU A 16 1.89 15.79 -12.22
CA GLU A 16 0.98 15.65 -13.35
C GLU A 16 1.43 14.54 -14.31
N SER A 17 2.75 14.36 -14.50
CA SER A 17 3.30 13.30 -15.36
C SER A 17 3.27 11.93 -14.69
N LEU A 18 3.39 11.87 -13.35
CA LEU A 18 3.31 10.61 -12.60
C LEU A 18 1.92 9.95 -12.65
N ASN A 19 0.85 10.72 -12.91
CA ASN A 19 -0.54 10.27 -12.96
C ASN A 19 -0.90 9.23 -11.87
N ILE A 20 -0.45 9.48 -10.64
CA ILE A 20 -0.69 8.62 -9.47
C ILE A 20 -1.23 9.42 -8.29
N ALA A 21 -2.29 8.90 -7.69
CA ALA A 21 -2.91 9.40 -6.48
C ALA A 21 -2.50 8.54 -5.29
N ILE A 22 -2.45 9.15 -4.10
CA ILE A 22 -2.20 8.44 -2.86
C ILE A 22 -3.38 8.63 -1.92
N TYR A 23 -4.01 7.53 -1.55
CA TYR A 23 -5.05 7.51 -0.54
C TYR A 23 -4.50 6.86 0.74
N VAL A 24 -4.58 7.61 1.85
CA VAL A 24 -4.22 7.11 3.18
C VAL A 24 -5.52 6.79 3.91
N ALA A 25 -5.72 5.51 4.25
CA ALA A 25 -6.90 5.07 4.98
C ALA A 25 -6.93 5.71 6.38
N GLN A 26 -8.11 6.18 6.78
CA GLN A 26 -8.37 6.68 8.12
C GLN A 26 -8.98 5.55 8.95
N ASP A 27 -8.55 5.39 10.20
CA ASP A 27 -9.11 4.40 11.13
C ASP A 27 -9.18 2.98 10.56
N CYS A 28 -8.13 2.55 9.87
CA CYS A 28 -8.08 1.26 9.16
C CYS A 28 -9.28 1.05 8.23
N THR A 29 -9.77 2.11 7.59
CA THR A 29 -10.96 2.07 6.74
C THR A 29 -10.71 2.79 5.42
N VAL A 30 -11.03 2.10 4.32
CA VAL A 30 -10.96 2.63 2.96
C VAL A 30 -12.36 2.92 2.49
N TYR A 31 -12.62 4.19 2.24
CA TYR A 31 -13.90 4.67 1.72
C TYR A 31 -13.84 4.74 0.19
N LYS A 32 -14.47 3.77 -0.47
CA LYS A 32 -14.40 3.59 -1.92
C LYS A 32 -14.83 4.82 -2.71
N GLY A 33 -15.87 5.53 -2.26
CA GLY A 33 -16.34 6.77 -2.90
C GLY A 33 -15.28 7.87 -2.93
N PHE A 34 -14.51 8.04 -1.86
CA PHE A 34 -13.41 9.01 -1.84
C PHE A 34 -12.27 8.59 -2.77
N VAL A 35 -11.99 7.29 -2.87
CA VAL A 35 -10.97 6.78 -3.80
C VAL A 35 -11.40 7.01 -5.24
N LEU A 36 -12.64 6.69 -5.60
CA LEU A 36 -13.19 6.91 -6.95
C LEU A 36 -13.11 8.39 -7.34
N ASN A 37 -13.57 9.29 -6.46
CA ASN A 37 -13.50 10.74 -6.72
C ASN A 37 -12.07 11.24 -6.93
N LEU A 38 -11.11 10.68 -6.18
CA LEU A 38 -9.69 11.05 -6.30
C LEU A 38 -9.09 10.57 -7.65
N CYS A 39 -9.58 9.45 -8.19
CA CYS A 39 -9.09 8.88 -9.43
C CYS A 39 -9.78 9.45 -10.67
N GLU A 40 -11.05 9.85 -10.55
CA GLU A 40 -11.89 10.40 -11.64
C GLU A 40 -11.73 11.93 -11.81
N THR A 41 -10.79 12.56 -11.10
CA THR A 41 -10.52 14.00 -11.27
C THR A 41 -9.91 14.24 -12.66
N PRO A 42 -10.50 15.12 -13.51
CA PRO A 42 -10.03 15.32 -14.88
C PRO A 42 -8.58 15.78 -14.92
N LEU A 43 -7.77 15.16 -15.78
CA LEU A 43 -6.43 15.64 -16.08
C LEU A 43 -6.56 16.99 -16.81
N LYS A 44 -5.91 18.03 -16.29
CA LYS A 44 -5.84 19.33 -16.98
C LYS A 44 -5.01 19.17 -18.25
N GLY A 45 -5.66 18.90 -19.39
CA GLY A 45 -5.03 18.92 -20.72
C GLY A 45 -5.02 17.61 -21.54
N GLY A 46 -5.80 16.58 -21.18
CA GLY A 46 -5.83 15.30 -21.92
C GLY A 46 -7.07 15.13 -22.82
N THR A 47 -6.86 15.15 -24.14
CA THR A 47 -7.88 15.03 -25.21
C THR A 47 -8.22 13.57 -25.53
N ILE A 48 -8.65 12.77 -24.55
CA ILE A 48 -9.19 11.42 -24.83
C ILE A 48 -10.54 11.25 -24.11
N PRO A 49 -11.68 11.33 -24.82
CA PRO A 49 -12.97 11.01 -24.24
C PRO A 49 -12.99 9.52 -23.85
N GLY A 50 -12.99 9.24 -22.55
CA GLY A 50 -13.22 7.88 -22.00
C GLY A 50 -12.14 7.29 -21.09
N CYS A 51 -11.07 8.02 -20.74
CA CYS A 51 -10.01 7.51 -19.84
C CYS A 51 -9.52 8.54 -18.80
N ASP A 52 -10.44 9.07 -18.00
CA ASP A 52 -10.12 9.94 -16.85
C ASP A 52 -9.90 9.10 -15.58
N TRP A 53 -8.90 8.20 -15.58
CA TRP A 53 -8.52 7.46 -14.38
C TRP A 53 -7.05 7.69 -14.03
N LYS A 54 -6.83 8.27 -12.85
CA LYS A 54 -5.53 8.37 -12.20
C LYS A 54 -5.24 7.10 -11.41
N SER A 55 -4.06 6.50 -11.61
CA SER A 55 -3.65 5.31 -10.86
C SER A 55 -3.64 5.59 -9.35
N ILE A 56 -3.85 4.59 -8.51
CA ILE A 56 -4.00 4.77 -7.07
C ILE A 56 -3.08 3.86 -6.27
N MET A 57 -2.38 4.45 -5.31
CA MET A 57 -1.73 3.73 -4.22
C MET A 57 -2.51 3.92 -2.91
N LEU A 58 -3.02 2.82 -2.36
CA LEU A 58 -3.72 2.79 -1.08
C LEU A 58 -2.73 2.45 0.04
N LEU A 59 -2.70 3.28 1.07
CA LEU A 59 -1.86 3.07 2.26
C LEU A 59 -2.77 2.83 3.47
N VAL A 60 -2.78 1.59 3.97
CA VAL A 60 -3.62 1.17 5.10
C VAL A 60 -2.73 0.87 6.30
N SER A 61 -2.71 1.78 7.27
CA SER A 61 -2.01 1.53 8.53
C SER A 61 -2.89 0.66 9.42
N ALA A 62 -2.31 -0.41 9.97
CA ALA A 62 -3.00 -1.40 10.79
C ALA A 62 -2.16 -1.74 12.04
N GLN A 63 -2.85 -2.14 13.11
CA GLN A 63 -2.25 -2.68 14.32
C GLN A 63 -2.73 -4.12 14.52
N LEU A 64 -1.85 -5.07 14.25
CA LEU A 64 -2.13 -6.52 14.23
C LEU A 64 -1.85 -7.21 15.58
N GLY A 65 -1.75 -6.45 16.66
CA GLY A 65 -1.36 -6.94 17.98
C GLY A 65 -0.92 -5.85 18.95
N GLY A 66 -0.60 -6.26 20.17
CA GLY A 66 -0.06 -5.39 21.21
C GLY A 66 1.45 -5.22 21.06
N GLU A 67 2.21 -6.08 21.74
CA GLU A 67 3.67 -6.09 21.66
C GLU A 67 4.20 -6.96 20.50
N ASN A 68 3.51 -8.06 20.21
CA ASN A 68 3.86 -9.01 19.15
C ASN A 68 2.68 -9.18 18.19
N LEU A 69 2.97 -9.61 16.97
CA LEU A 69 1.93 -10.00 16.00
C LEU A 69 1.03 -11.07 16.62
N ASN A 70 -0.28 -10.84 16.63
CA ASN A 70 -1.23 -11.86 17.06
C ASN A 70 -1.28 -12.95 15.97
N PRO A 71 -0.99 -14.24 16.30
CA PRO A 71 -0.95 -15.33 15.32
C PRO A 71 -2.21 -15.47 14.47
N VAL A 72 -3.35 -15.03 15.01
CA VAL A 72 -4.63 -14.96 14.31
C VAL A 72 -4.53 -14.21 12.98
N TYR A 73 -3.74 -13.14 12.89
CA TYR A 73 -3.59 -12.36 11.66
C TYR A 73 -2.58 -12.95 10.68
N MET A 74 -1.75 -13.91 11.08
CA MET A 74 -0.66 -14.42 10.23
C MET A 74 -1.19 -14.93 8.90
N GLN A 75 -2.24 -15.76 8.91
CA GLN A 75 -2.81 -16.29 7.67
C GLN A 75 -3.42 -15.17 6.81
N CYS A 76 -4.13 -14.22 7.42
CA CYS A 76 -4.70 -13.09 6.71
C CYS A 76 -3.63 -12.22 6.04
N VAL A 77 -2.51 -11.96 6.73
CA VAL A 77 -1.36 -11.22 6.16
C VAL A 77 -0.74 -11.98 5.00
N LYS A 78 -0.58 -13.31 5.11
CA LYS A 78 -0.09 -14.15 4.00
C LYS A 78 -1.01 -14.05 2.79
N GLU A 79 -2.32 -14.19 2.96
CA GLU A 79 -3.27 -14.08 1.85
C GLU A 79 -3.26 -12.67 1.23
N ILE A 80 -3.13 -11.60 2.02
CA ILE A 80 -2.96 -10.23 1.50
C ILE A 80 -1.68 -10.11 0.67
N LEU A 81 -0.56 -10.66 1.15
CA LEU A 81 0.72 -10.63 0.43
C LEU A 81 0.72 -11.46 -0.86
N LYS A 82 -0.22 -12.40 -1.04
CA LYS A 82 -0.41 -13.13 -2.30
C LYS A 82 -1.17 -12.33 -3.36
N LEU A 83 -1.87 -11.26 -2.98
CA LEU A 83 -2.66 -10.47 -3.92
C LEU A 83 -1.74 -9.72 -4.88
N GLU A 84 -2.01 -9.79 -6.18
CA GLU A 84 -1.24 -9.06 -7.21
C GLU A 84 -1.28 -7.54 -7.00
N CYS A 85 -2.37 -7.02 -6.42
CA CYS A 85 -2.50 -5.61 -6.09
C CYS A 85 -1.71 -5.20 -4.84
N CYS A 86 -1.18 -6.13 -4.04
CA CYS A 86 -0.41 -5.82 -2.84
C CYS A 86 1.04 -5.56 -3.21
N ILE A 87 1.51 -4.33 -2.95
CA ILE A 87 2.90 -3.93 -3.20
C ILE A 87 3.76 -4.03 -1.92
N GLY A 88 3.34 -4.89 -0.99
CA GLY A 88 4.04 -5.18 0.25
C GLY A 88 3.65 -4.29 1.42
N ILE A 89 4.33 -4.54 2.55
CA ILE A 89 4.02 -3.98 3.86
C ILE A 89 5.24 -3.26 4.40
N ILE A 90 5.09 -2.00 4.82
CA ILE A 90 6.12 -1.28 5.57
C ILE A 90 5.82 -1.46 7.06
N GLY A 91 6.80 -1.88 7.85
CA GLY A 91 6.63 -2.00 9.29
C GLY A 91 7.96 -2.10 10.01
N GLY A 92 7.96 -2.64 11.22
CA GLY A 92 9.17 -2.87 12.01
C GLY A 92 9.24 -2.00 13.26
N LYS A 93 10.17 -2.35 14.13
CA LYS A 93 10.35 -1.70 15.44
C LYS A 93 10.98 -0.31 15.27
N PRO A 94 10.87 0.57 16.26
CA PRO A 94 11.63 1.82 16.27
C PRO A 94 13.12 1.58 15.97
N LYS A 95 13.69 2.36 15.03
CA LYS A 95 15.07 2.22 14.51
C LYS A 95 15.38 0.91 13.75
N HIS A 96 14.35 0.11 13.45
CA HIS A 96 14.44 -1.15 12.71
C HIS A 96 13.27 -1.32 11.73
N SER A 97 13.01 -0.32 10.89
CA SER A 97 11.95 -0.37 9.87
C SER A 97 12.32 -1.24 8.66
N LEU A 98 11.43 -2.13 8.24
CA LEU A 98 11.62 -3.05 7.13
C LEU A 98 10.51 -2.88 6.09
N ASN A 99 10.83 -3.23 4.84
CA ASN A 99 9.87 -3.34 3.75
C ASN A 99 9.66 -4.82 3.40
N PHE A 100 8.50 -5.38 3.76
CA PHE A 100 8.13 -6.76 3.50
C PHE A 100 7.49 -6.88 2.11
N THR A 101 8.13 -7.62 1.21
CA THR A 101 7.69 -7.76 -0.19
C THR A 101 6.94 -9.06 -0.46
N GLY A 102 7.00 -10.03 0.46
CA GLY A 102 6.35 -11.32 0.33
C GLY A 102 6.65 -12.22 1.51
N PHE A 103 6.44 -13.52 1.35
CA PHE A 103 6.73 -14.51 2.37
C PHE A 103 7.10 -15.87 1.77
N GLN A 104 7.76 -16.70 2.57
CA GLN A 104 8.00 -18.11 2.34
C GLN A 104 7.78 -18.84 3.66
N ASP A 105 6.91 -19.85 3.67
CA ASP A 105 6.51 -20.57 4.89
C ASP A 105 6.07 -19.61 6.00
N ASP A 106 6.78 -19.60 7.14
CA ASP A 106 6.56 -18.71 8.27
C ASP A 106 7.58 -17.55 8.36
N PHE A 107 8.17 -17.19 7.22
CA PHE A 107 9.12 -16.08 7.10
C PHE A 107 8.65 -15.04 6.09
N LEU A 108 8.65 -13.78 6.51
CA LEU A 108 8.53 -12.62 5.64
C LEU A 108 9.85 -12.40 4.89
N LEU A 109 9.74 -12.13 3.59
CA LEU A 109 10.85 -11.65 2.78
C LEU A 109 10.92 -10.13 2.94
N CYS A 110 12.06 -9.61 3.41
CA CYS A 110 12.23 -8.20 3.70
C CYS A 110 13.43 -7.57 2.98
N LEU A 111 13.23 -6.31 2.60
CA LEU A 111 14.27 -5.35 2.28
C LEU A 111 14.55 -4.51 3.53
N ASP A 112 15.83 -4.41 3.87
CA ASP A 112 16.30 -3.81 5.11
C ASP A 112 17.15 -2.58 4.79
N PRO A 113 16.67 -1.35 5.06
CA PRO A 113 17.39 -0.12 4.71
C PRO A 113 18.52 0.25 5.68
N HIS A 114 18.81 -0.55 6.71
CA HIS A 114 19.82 -0.21 7.74
C HIS A 114 21.25 -0.53 7.28
N TYR A 115 21.62 -0.03 6.11
CA TYR A 115 22.99 0.02 5.61
C TYR A 115 23.27 1.43 5.11
N CYS A 116 24.42 1.98 5.49
CA CYS A 116 24.85 3.28 4.98
C CYS A 116 25.58 3.08 3.65
N GLN A 117 25.10 3.72 2.59
CA GLN A 117 25.73 3.73 1.27
C GLN A 117 26.22 5.15 0.94
N PRO A 118 27.25 5.30 0.08
CA PRO A 118 27.62 6.59 -0.49
C PRO A 118 26.46 7.22 -1.25
N VAL A 119 26.36 8.55 -1.24
CA VAL A 119 25.37 9.27 -2.04
C VAL A 119 25.66 9.07 -3.53
N VAL A 120 24.61 8.75 -4.29
CA VAL A 120 24.65 8.68 -5.75
C VAL A 120 24.03 9.94 -6.34
N ASP A 121 24.75 10.59 -7.25
CA ASP A 121 24.26 11.76 -7.97
C ASP A 121 23.33 11.34 -9.11
N VAL A 122 22.02 11.42 -8.85
CA VAL A 122 20.95 11.02 -9.77
C VAL A 122 20.67 12.05 -10.87
N THR A 123 21.38 13.19 -10.89
CA THR A 123 21.23 14.21 -11.94
C THR A 123 22.00 13.86 -13.22
N LYS A 124 22.92 12.89 -13.14
CA LYS A 124 23.69 12.40 -14.27
C LYS A 124 22.86 11.41 -15.10
N PRO A 125 22.91 11.46 -16.44
CA PRO A 125 22.09 10.59 -17.30
C PRO A 125 22.38 9.08 -17.13
N ASP A 126 23.58 8.70 -16.66
CA ASP A 126 24.02 7.31 -16.51
C ASP A 126 24.51 6.98 -15.09
N PHE A 127 23.80 7.48 -14.07
CA PHE A 127 24.17 7.15 -12.69
C PHE A 127 24.05 5.65 -12.41
N LEU A 128 24.96 5.10 -11.60
CA LEU A 128 24.98 3.68 -11.29
C LEU A 128 23.77 3.28 -10.42
N LEU A 129 22.99 2.30 -10.89
CA LEU A 129 21.81 1.79 -10.18
C LEU A 129 22.12 0.67 -9.18
N GLU A 130 23.36 0.15 -9.17
CA GLU A 130 23.74 -1.03 -8.39
C GLU A 130 23.38 -0.89 -6.90
N SER A 131 23.57 0.29 -6.30
CA SER A 131 23.24 0.54 -4.89
C SER A 131 21.74 0.53 -4.60
N PHE A 132 20.88 0.74 -5.60
CA PHE A 132 19.42 0.74 -5.48
C PHE A 132 18.80 -0.65 -5.64
N HIS A 133 19.59 -1.64 -6.04
CA HIS A 133 19.16 -3.03 -6.18
C HIS A 133 19.71 -3.89 -5.03
N CYS A 134 18.80 -4.54 -4.30
CA CYS A 134 19.18 -5.45 -3.24
C CYS A 134 19.46 -6.84 -3.81
N ILE A 135 20.71 -7.30 -3.75
CA ILE A 135 21.13 -8.60 -4.30
C ILE A 135 20.74 -9.76 -3.36
N SER A 136 20.51 -9.49 -2.06
CA SER A 136 20.16 -10.51 -1.07
C SER A 136 18.87 -10.18 -0.34
N SER A 137 17.85 -11.03 -0.46
CA SER A 137 16.64 -10.91 0.36
C SER A 137 16.90 -11.42 1.78
N LYS A 138 16.42 -10.67 2.78
CA LYS A 138 16.45 -11.10 4.18
C LYS A 138 15.15 -11.81 4.53
N LYS A 139 15.22 -12.73 5.51
CA LYS A 139 14.05 -13.42 6.06
C LYS A 139 13.82 -12.99 7.50
N LEU A 140 12.56 -12.67 7.83
CA LEU A 140 12.12 -12.37 9.19
C LEU A 140 10.99 -13.31 9.56
N SER A 141 11.08 -14.02 10.69
CA SER A 141 9.94 -14.81 11.18
C SER A 141 8.73 -13.91 11.43
N PHE A 142 7.53 -14.34 11.04
CA PHE A 142 6.29 -13.61 11.33
C PHE A 142 6.14 -13.27 12.82
N THR A 143 6.62 -14.14 13.72
CA THR A 143 6.59 -13.92 15.18
C THR A 143 7.41 -12.70 15.64
N LYS A 144 8.40 -12.27 14.84
CA LYS A 144 9.26 -11.12 15.11
C LYS A 144 8.78 -9.85 14.39
N MET A 145 7.73 -9.94 13.58
CA MET A 145 7.13 -8.79 12.91
C MET A 145 6.54 -7.84 13.95
N ASP A 146 6.84 -6.55 13.84
CA ASP A 146 6.16 -5.53 14.64
C ASP A 146 4.68 -5.49 14.24
N PRO A 147 3.73 -5.54 15.20
CA PRO A 147 2.31 -5.55 14.89
C PRO A 147 1.82 -4.25 14.25
N ARG A 148 2.58 -3.15 14.31
CA ARG A 148 2.25 -1.89 13.65
C ARG A 148 2.87 -1.84 12.27
N CYS A 149 2.03 -1.79 11.24
CA CYS A 149 2.49 -1.76 9.87
C CYS A 149 1.55 -0.97 8.96
N THR A 150 2.05 -0.59 7.78
CA THR A 150 1.26 -0.01 6.69
C THR A 150 1.27 -0.98 5.51
N ILE A 151 0.12 -1.55 5.21
CA ILE A 151 -0.12 -2.37 4.03
C ILE A 151 -0.37 -1.44 2.85
N ARG A 152 0.20 -1.78 1.70
CA ARG A 152 0.12 -0.94 0.51
C ARG A 152 -0.47 -1.73 -0.64
N PHE A 153 -1.43 -1.12 -1.32
CA PHE A 153 -2.00 -1.65 -2.53
C PHE A 153 -1.84 -0.68 -3.68
N TYR A 154 -1.77 -1.20 -4.89
CA TYR A 154 -1.70 -0.43 -6.12
C TYR A 154 -2.78 -0.91 -7.10
N ALA A 155 -3.40 0.06 -7.77
CA ALA A 155 -4.31 -0.19 -8.87
C ALA A 155 -4.07 0.85 -9.96
N GLN A 156 -3.65 0.38 -11.14
CA GLN A 156 -3.36 1.25 -12.27
C GLN A 156 -4.64 1.76 -12.94
N THR A 157 -5.62 0.87 -13.12
CA THR A 157 -6.90 1.17 -13.77
C THR A 157 -8.07 1.07 -12.79
N LYS A 158 -9.23 1.60 -13.21
CA LYS A 158 -10.50 1.44 -12.48
C LYS A 158 -10.84 -0.04 -12.26
N GLU A 159 -10.64 -0.87 -13.29
CA GLU A 159 -10.83 -2.32 -13.19
C GLU A 159 -9.89 -2.96 -12.16
N ASN A 160 -8.61 -2.58 -12.13
CA ASN A 160 -7.70 -3.06 -11.11
C ASN A 160 -8.15 -2.67 -9.70
N PHE A 161 -8.73 -1.48 -9.52
CA PHE A 161 -9.26 -1.03 -8.23
C PHE A 161 -10.50 -1.82 -7.81
N GLU A 162 -11.40 -2.11 -8.75
CA GLU A 162 -12.56 -2.98 -8.50
C GLU A 162 -12.14 -4.40 -8.13
N ASN A 163 -11.16 -4.97 -8.84
CA ASN A 163 -10.61 -6.29 -8.55
C ASN A 163 -9.86 -6.32 -7.20
N LEU A 164 -9.09 -5.27 -6.89
CA LEU A 164 -8.49 -5.08 -5.57
C LEU A 164 -9.57 -5.12 -4.49
N CYS A 165 -10.66 -4.35 -4.64
CA CYS A 165 -11.76 -4.34 -3.68
C CYS A 165 -12.40 -5.72 -3.50
N LYS A 166 -12.65 -6.45 -4.59
CA LYS A 166 -13.21 -7.81 -4.56
C LYS A 166 -12.29 -8.79 -3.85
N ASN A 167 -11.02 -8.84 -4.25
CA ASN A 167 -10.02 -9.78 -3.73
C ASN A 167 -9.73 -9.53 -2.25
N VAL A 168 -9.56 -8.27 -1.86
CA VAL A 168 -9.37 -7.89 -0.46
C VAL A 168 -10.60 -8.26 0.38
N THR A 169 -11.81 -7.96 -0.11
CA THR A 169 -13.05 -8.33 0.60
C THR A 169 -13.15 -9.84 0.78
N MET A 170 -12.78 -10.63 -0.24
CA MET A 170 -12.76 -12.09 -0.17
C MET A 170 -11.79 -12.59 0.88
N VAL A 171 -10.55 -12.08 0.92
CA VAL A 171 -9.54 -12.46 1.93
C VAL A 171 -9.99 -12.11 3.36
N LEU A 172 -10.58 -10.92 3.53
CA LEU A 172 -11.10 -10.48 4.83
C LEU A 172 -12.33 -11.28 5.29
N SER A 173 -13.09 -11.85 4.36
CA SER A 173 -14.31 -12.63 4.65
C SER A 173 -14.09 -14.14 4.78
N SER A 174 -13.09 -14.69 4.07
CA SER A 174 -12.77 -16.13 4.04
C SER A 174 -12.00 -16.60 5.28
N SER A 175 -11.28 -15.68 5.91
CA SER A 175 -10.64 -15.92 7.20
C SER A 175 -11.73 -16.31 8.20
N SER A 176 -11.56 -17.38 9.00
CA SER A 176 -12.49 -17.80 10.08
C SER A 176 -12.63 -16.77 11.21
N LEU A 177 -12.24 -15.53 10.95
CA LEU A 177 -12.05 -14.38 11.82
C LEU A 177 -13.20 -13.38 11.68
N LYS A 178 -14.45 -13.87 11.65
CA LYS A 178 -15.66 -13.02 11.58
C LYS A 178 -15.76 -11.96 12.69
N LYS A 179 -14.87 -11.97 13.70
CA LYS A 179 -14.81 -11.00 14.79
C LYS A 179 -13.58 -10.05 14.75
N ILE A 180 -12.60 -10.26 13.88
CA ILE A 180 -11.33 -9.53 13.93
C ILE A 180 -10.96 -9.02 12.52
N THR A 181 -11.53 -7.88 12.14
CA THR A 181 -11.30 -7.22 10.86
C THR A 181 -9.94 -6.50 10.84
N LEU A 182 -9.09 -6.79 9.86
CA LEU A 182 -7.76 -6.17 9.72
C LEU A 182 -7.85 -4.70 9.24
N PHE A 183 -8.77 -4.44 8.31
CA PHE A 183 -9.24 -3.11 7.90
C PHE A 183 -10.57 -3.27 7.17
N SER A 184 -11.36 -2.21 7.03
CA SER A 184 -12.66 -2.26 6.36
C SER A 184 -12.67 -1.52 5.02
N LEU A 185 -13.42 -2.06 4.06
CA LEU A 185 -13.71 -1.41 2.78
C LEU A 185 -15.17 -0.96 2.79
N LEU A 186 -15.44 0.34 2.91
CA LEU A 186 -16.79 0.88 2.98
C LEU A 186 -17.17 1.62 1.70
N GLN A 187 -18.37 1.38 1.21
CA GLN A 187 -19.01 2.23 0.22
C GLN A 187 -19.81 3.28 0.98
N VAL A 188 -19.41 4.55 0.94
CA VAL A 188 -20.28 5.63 1.37
C VAL A 188 -21.28 5.86 0.24
N ALA A 189 -22.56 5.58 0.47
CA ALA A 189 -23.60 6.09 -0.38
C ALA A 189 -23.61 7.61 -0.20
N VAL A 190 -23.21 8.36 -1.22
CA VAL A 190 -23.46 9.81 -1.25
C VAL A 190 -24.98 9.95 -1.29
N LEU A 191 -25.59 10.28 -0.15
CA LEU A 191 -26.96 10.79 -0.14
C LEU A 191 -26.88 12.08 -0.96
N ARG A 192 -27.26 12.01 -2.24
CA ARG A 192 -27.57 13.22 -3.02
C ARG A 192 -28.77 13.85 -2.31
N ILE A 193 -28.50 14.81 -1.42
CA ILE A 193 -29.52 15.75 -0.98
C ILE A 193 -29.78 16.61 -2.22
N MET A 194 -30.82 16.27 -2.97
CA MET A 194 -31.38 17.18 -3.96
C MET A 194 -32.02 18.32 -3.18
N ALA A 195 -31.49 19.52 -3.34
CA ALA A 195 -32.13 20.79 -3.03
C ALA A 195 -32.22 21.59 -4.33
#